data_AF-A0A8S8XHF6-F1
#
_entry.id   AF-A0A8S8XHF6-F1
#
_cell.length_a   1.000
_cell.length_b   1.000
_cell.length_c   1.000
_cell.angle_alpha   90.00
_cell.angle_beta   90.00
_cell.angle_gamma   90.00
#
_symmetry.space_group_name_H-M   'P 1'
#
loop_
_entity.id
_entity.type
_entity.pdbx_description
1 polymer ?
#
loop_
_entity_poly.entity_id
_entity_poly.type
_entity_poly.pdbx_seq_one_letter_code
_entity_poly.pdbx_strand_id
1 'polypeptide(L)'
;MASRGVAVAYIQYPSDVMPPGHDTFDLHEEDGMSNHPYHVPRAIAINAALEFMLTLLPDNVDQDYLMVAGHSLGAGYSFLALDWALGNDWGSEALFVSLEAPYARPVQEHLQFNATRLPENFLAHIAISEDDMSVNECFGVHHQNILGDGALLIEVPSDRHGFPRLVASHYLQATEAHDDLADWGFYRRVVSQANWLVASALNDTVSESKWRTELIDSENLRYMGEWSDGKEVEPLRTWNNAMNSDRFGHCADWTGP
;
A
#
# COMPACT_ATOMS: atom_id res chain seq x y z
N MET A 1 -7.12 1.32 -12.30
CA MET A 1 -6.39 2.60 -12.43
C MET A 1 -6.49 3.18 -13.84
N ALA A 2 -5.75 2.67 -14.83
CA ALA A 2 -5.71 3.25 -16.19
C ALA A 2 -7.09 3.38 -16.86
N SER A 3 -7.94 2.35 -16.76
CA SER A 3 -9.32 2.38 -17.27
C SER A 3 -10.25 3.38 -16.57
N ARG A 4 -9.79 4.02 -15.49
CA ARG A 4 -10.53 5.03 -14.71
C ARG A 4 -10.02 6.45 -14.96
N GLY A 5 -9.08 6.65 -15.88
CA GLY A 5 -8.56 7.98 -16.21
C GLY A 5 -7.33 8.39 -15.39
N VAL A 6 -6.65 7.44 -14.74
CA VAL A 6 -5.39 7.69 -14.02
C VAL A 6 -4.21 7.26 -14.90
N ALA A 7 -3.23 8.14 -15.09
CA ALA A 7 -1.95 7.76 -15.70
C ALA A 7 -1.16 6.87 -14.73
N VAL A 8 -0.64 5.73 -15.20
CA VAL A 8 0.05 4.75 -14.33
C VAL A 8 1.47 4.56 -14.82
N ALA A 9 2.44 4.82 -13.95
CA ALA A 9 3.84 4.52 -14.16
C ALA A 9 4.24 3.31 -13.30
N TYR A 10 4.78 2.27 -13.94
CA TYR A 10 5.35 1.11 -13.24
C TYR A 10 6.85 1.31 -13.10
N ILE A 11 7.28 1.67 -11.89
CA ILE A 11 8.70 1.89 -11.59
C ILE A 11 9.40 0.54 -11.45
N GLN A 12 10.36 0.27 -12.33
CA GLN A 12 11.19 -0.92 -12.28
C GLN A 12 12.52 -0.59 -11.62
N TYR A 13 13.00 -1.50 -10.77
CA TYR A 13 14.33 -1.45 -10.18
C TYR A 13 14.96 -2.84 -10.26
N PRO A 14 16.29 -2.94 -10.32
CA PRO A 14 16.96 -4.22 -10.49
C PRO A 14 16.85 -5.04 -9.20
N SER A 15 16.37 -6.27 -9.33
CA SER A 15 16.30 -7.25 -8.25
C SER A 15 17.63 -7.97 -8.05
N ASP A 16 18.37 -8.24 -9.13
CA ASP A 16 19.64 -8.97 -9.14
C ASP A 16 20.85 -8.02 -9.15
N VAL A 17 20.98 -7.22 -8.09
CA VAL A 17 22.18 -6.43 -7.81
C VAL A 17 22.82 -7.00 -6.57
N MET A 18 24.10 -7.37 -6.61
CA MET A 18 24.84 -7.91 -5.47
C MET A 18 25.82 -6.85 -4.91
N PRO A 19 25.36 -5.90 -4.07
CA PRO A 19 26.23 -4.90 -3.47
C PRO A 19 27.26 -5.55 -2.54
N PRO A 20 28.35 -4.84 -2.24
CA PRO A 20 29.30 -5.28 -1.21
C PRO A 20 28.58 -5.59 0.11
N GLY A 21 28.85 -6.76 0.68
CA GLY A 21 28.24 -7.22 1.94
C GLY A 21 26.88 -7.90 1.79
N HIS A 22 26.34 -8.08 0.57
CA HIS A 22 25.07 -8.79 0.36
C HIS A 22 25.06 -10.25 0.86
N ASP A 23 26.22 -10.88 0.99
CA ASP A 23 26.42 -12.27 1.40
C ASP A 23 26.97 -12.42 2.83
N THR A 24 27.31 -11.31 3.48
CA THR A 24 27.95 -11.31 4.81
C THR A 24 27.20 -10.46 5.84
N PHE A 25 26.06 -9.88 5.50
CA PHE A 25 25.25 -9.09 6.43
C PHE A 25 24.37 -10.02 7.28
N ASP A 26 24.23 -9.66 8.55
CA ASP A 26 23.16 -10.19 9.39
C ASP A 26 21.95 -9.28 9.16
N LEU A 27 20.82 -9.89 8.75
CA LEU A 27 19.56 -9.17 8.64
C LEU A 27 19.22 -8.58 10.02
N HIS A 28 18.62 -7.40 9.99
CA HIS A 28 17.99 -6.81 11.17
C HIS A 28 16.78 -6.04 10.68
N GLU A 29 15.64 -6.30 11.31
CA GLU A 29 14.37 -5.68 10.99
C GLU A 29 13.78 -5.08 12.27
N GLU A 30 13.41 -3.81 12.23
CA GLU A 30 12.85 -3.07 13.35
C GLU A 30 12.08 -1.87 12.83
N ASP A 31 11.06 -1.40 13.54
CA ASP A 31 10.35 -0.15 13.22
C ASP A 31 9.84 -0.04 11.76
N GLY A 32 9.46 -1.18 11.19
CA GLY A 32 9.01 -1.27 9.80
C GLY A 32 10.13 -1.15 8.77
N MET A 33 11.39 -1.20 9.20
CA MET A 33 12.62 -1.03 8.42
C MET A 33 13.45 -2.30 8.37
N SER A 34 14.40 -2.37 7.44
CA SER A 34 15.49 -3.34 7.49
C SER A 34 16.83 -2.78 7.02
N ASN A 35 17.90 -3.45 7.42
CA ASN A 35 19.28 -3.09 7.07
C ASN A 35 19.75 -3.67 5.73
N HIS A 36 18.83 -4.13 4.88
CA HIS A 36 19.19 -4.89 3.69
C HIS A 36 20.15 -4.10 2.78
N PRO A 37 21.34 -4.63 2.43
CA PRO A 37 22.30 -3.89 1.61
C PRO A 37 21.81 -3.55 0.20
N TYR A 38 20.74 -4.21 -0.28
CA TYR A 38 20.09 -3.87 -1.56
C TYR A 38 19.35 -2.53 -1.54
N HIS A 39 19.04 -1.95 -0.38
CA HIS A 39 18.28 -0.70 -0.30
C HIS A 39 18.94 0.45 -1.05
N VAL A 40 20.25 0.66 -0.84
CA VAL A 40 20.99 1.76 -1.46
C VAL A 40 21.02 1.67 -3.00
N PRO A 41 21.48 0.57 -3.63
CA PRO A 41 21.48 0.49 -5.09
C PRO A 41 20.07 0.53 -5.69
N ARG A 42 19.06 -0.04 -5.01
CA ARG A 42 17.67 0.02 -5.48
C ARG A 42 17.08 1.42 -5.37
N ALA A 43 17.39 2.16 -4.31
CA ALA A 43 16.98 3.57 -4.18
C ALA A 43 17.55 4.44 -5.30
N ILE A 44 18.82 4.25 -5.68
CA ILE A 44 19.43 4.94 -6.83
C ILE A 44 18.68 4.62 -8.12
N ALA A 45 18.35 3.34 -8.35
CA ALA A 45 17.62 2.93 -9.55
C ALA A 45 16.18 3.47 -9.58
N ILE A 46 15.47 3.45 -8.44
CA ILE A 46 14.13 4.02 -8.31
C ILE A 46 14.15 5.52 -8.61
N ASN A 47 15.08 6.27 -8.02
CA ASN A 47 15.22 7.70 -8.29
C ASN A 47 15.50 7.95 -9.77
N ALA A 48 16.43 7.22 -10.39
CA ALA A 48 16.72 7.36 -11.81
C ALA A 48 15.49 7.06 -12.70
N ALA A 49 14.68 6.07 -12.31
CA ALA A 49 13.45 5.73 -13.02
C ALA A 49 12.35 6.80 -12.86
N LEU A 50 12.23 7.42 -11.68
CA LEU A 50 11.31 8.54 -11.44
C LEU A 50 11.71 9.78 -12.26
N GLU A 51 13.00 10.12 -12.31
CA GLU A 51 13.51 11.20 -13.15
C GLU A 51 13.26 10.91 -14.64
N PHE A 52 13.48 9.66 -15.09
CA PHE A 52 13.21 9.28 -16.47
C PHE A 52 11.72 9.30 -16.81
N MET A 53 10.85 8.90 -15.87
CA MET A 53 9.39 8.94 -16.03
C MET A 53 8.91 10.34 -16.41
N LEU A 54 9.50 11.42 -15.87
CA LEU A 54 9.15 12.80 -16.24
C LEU A 54 9.25 13.07 -17.74
N THR A 55 10.18 12.39 -18.44
CA THR A 55 10.35 12.52 -19.89
C THR A 55 9.28 11.80 -20.72
N LEU A 56 8.50 10.93 -20.07
CA LEU A 56 7.46 10.10 -20.68
C LEU A 56 6.05 10.55 -20.33
N LEU A 57 5.91 11.42 -19.32
CA LEU A 57 4.59 11.86 -18.86
C LEU A 57 3.89 12.71 -19.93
N PRO A 58 2.62 12.39 -20.27
CA PRO A 58 1.81 13.25 -21.11
C PRO A 58 1.57 14.62 -20.47
N ASP A 59 1.51 15.68 -21.30
CA ASP A 59 1.28 17.07 -20.86
C ASP A 59 -0.04 17.27 -20.08
N ASN A 60 -0.99 16.35 -20.21
CA ASN A 60 -2.30 16.42 -19.58
C ASN A 60 -2.40 15.64 -18.25
N VAL A 61 -1.27 15.16 -17.72
CA VAL A 61 -1.23 14.54 -16.38
C VAL A 61 -1.13 15.65 -15.33
N ASP A 62 -2.15 15.71 -14.48
CA ASP A 62 -2.15 16.58 -13.31
C ASP A 62 -1.38 15.91 -12.16
N GLN A 63 -0.33 16.55 -11.69
CA GLN A 63 0.59 16.03 -10.68
C GLN A 63 0.16 16.38 -9.25
N ASP A 64 -0.80 17.29 -9.09
CA ASP A 64 -1.32 17.69 -7.78
C ASP A 64 -2.25 16.60 -7.17
N TYR A 65 -2.68 15.64 -8.00
CA TYR A 65 -3.47 14.49 -7.63
C TYR A 65 -2.67 13.19 -7.83
N LEU A 66 -2.10 12.67 -6.76
CA LEU A 66 -1.15 11.57 -6.82
C LEU A 66 -1.66 10.31 -6.11
N MET A 67 -1.34 9.15 -6.68
CA MET A 67 -1.36 7.87 -5.96
C MET A 67 0.01 7.21 -6.01
N VAL A 68 0.52 6.81 -4.84
CA VAL A 68 1.73 6.00 -4.70
C VAL A 68 1.33 4.64 -4.16
N ALA A 69 1.73 3.56 -4.83
CA ALA A 69 1.34 2.21 -4.45
C ALA A 69 2.47 1.21 -4.61
N GLY A 70 2.44 0.17 -3.80
CA GLY A 70 3.42 -0.92 -3.87
C GLY A 70 2.93 -2.18 -3.18
N HIS A 71 3.52 -3.31 -3.59
CA HIS A 71 3.26 -4.63 -3.02
C HIS A 71 4.55 -5.20 -2.43
N SER A 72 4.48 -5.89 -1.29
CA SER A 72 5.65 -6.55 -0.68
C SER A 72 6.79 -5.55 -0.44
N LEU A 73 8.01 -5.88 -0.85
CA LEU A 73 9.15 -4.96 -0.81
C LEU A 73 8.92 -3.68 -1.64
N GLY A 74 8.10 -3.75 -2.68
CA GLY A 74 7.66 -2.58 -3.43
C GLY A 74 6.88 -1.60 -2.55
N ALA A 75 6.11 -2.07 -1.57
CA ALA A 75 5.41 -1.20 -0.61
C ALA A 75 6.39 -0.48 0.32
N GLY A 76 7.45 -1.16 0.79
CA GLY A 76 8.54 -0.53 1.54
C GLY A 76 9.26 0.54 0.72
N TYR A 77 9.47 0.28 -0.58
CA TYR A 77 10.07 1.25 -1.50
C TYR A 77 9.12 2.34 -1.99
N SER A 78 7.80 2.19 -1.83
CA SER A 78 6.85 3.26 -2.09
C SER A 78 7.16 4.51 -1.28
N PHE A 79 7.76 4.37 -0.09
CA PHE A 79 8.22 5.52 0.70
C PHE A 79 9.33 6.34 0.04
N LEU A 80 10.17 5.72 -0.81
CA LEU A 80 11.18 6.44 -1.59
C LEU A 80 10.52 7.25 -2.71
N ALA A 81 9.58 6.63 -3.43
CA ALA A 81 8.82 7.31 -4.47
C ALA A 81 7.95 8.43 -3.89
N LEU A 82 7.36 8.20 -2.71
CA LEU A 82 6.56 9.17 -1.99
C LEU A 82 7.40 10.37 -1.53
N ASP A 83 8.56 10.15 -0.91
CA ASP A 83 9.44 11.26 -0.50
C ASP A 83 9.94 12.07 -1.71
N TRP A 84 10.31 11.39 -2.79
CA TRP A 84 10.70 12.06 -4.05
C TRP A 84 9.54 12.89 -4.62
N ALA A 85 8.34 12.34 -4.69
CA ALA A 85 7.18 13.04 -5.26
C ALA A 85 6.80 14.27 -4.42
N LEU A 86 6.71 14.11 -3.10
CA LEU A 86 6.44 15.23 -2.18
C LEU A 86 7.56 16.28 -2.19
N GLY A 87 8.81 15.87 -2.43
CA GLY A 87 9.94 16.80 -2.60
C GLY A 87 9.88 17.60 -3.91
N ASN A 88 9.06 17.17 -4.87
CA ASN A 88 8.79 17.86 -6.14
C ASN A 88 7.39 18.51 -6.16
N ASP A 89 6.77 18.71 -4.99
CA ASP A 89 5.44 19.29 -4.82
C ASP A 89 4.28 18.51 -5.48
N TRP A 90 4.46 17.21 -5.75
CA TRP A 90 3.39 16.36 -6.29
C TRP A 90 2.45 15.86 -5.20
N GLY A 91 1.19 15.65 -5.56
CA GLY A 91 0.14 15.20 -4.63
C GLY A 91 -0.30 16.30 -3.66
N SER A 92 -0.08 17.57 -4.00
CA SER A 92 -0.35 18.73 -3.15
C SER A 92 -1.85 18.93 -2.83
N GLU A 93 -2.74 18.57 -3.76
CA GLU A 93 -4.19 18.75 -3.66
C GLU A 93 -4.92 17.47 -3.22
N ALA A 94 -4.43 16.30 -3.62
CA ALA A 94 -4.89 15.02 -3.10
C ALA A 94 -3.81 13.94 -3.22
N LEU A 95 -3.64 13.16 -2.15
CA LEU A 95 -2.70 12.04 -2.13
C LEU A 95 -3.36 10.76 -1.62
N PHE A 96 -3.22 9.68 -2.39
CA PHE A 96 -3.52 8.33 -1.94
C PHE A 96 -2.26 7.47 -1.82
N VAL A 97 -2.07 6.78 -0.69
CA VAL A 97 -1.01 5.77 -0.54
C VAL A 97 -1.64 4.37 -0.37
N SER A 98 -1.30 3.42 -1.24
CA SER A 98 -1.82 2.04 -1.17
C SER A 98 -0.70 1.02 -1.04
N LEU A 99 -0.55 0.46 0.15
CA LEU A 99 0.47 -0.53 0.48
C LEU A 99 -0.20 -1.90 0.63
N GLU A 100 0.20 -2.87 -0.17
CA GLU A 100 -0.37 -4.23 -0.16
C GLU A 100 0.68 -5.24 0.31
N ALA A 101 0.35 -6.04 1.31
CA ALA A 101 1.24 -6.99 1.97
C ALA A 101 2.64 -6.40 2.22
N PRO A 102 2.76 -5.24 2.90
CA PRO A 102 3.99 -4.47 2.92
C PRO A 102 5.15 -5.17 3.61
N TYR A 103 6.34 -4.98 3.04
CA TYR A 103 7.62 -5.39 3.65
C TYR A 103 8.49 -4.17 3.97
N ALA A 104 9.58 -4.41 4.69
CA ALA A 104 10.51 -3.40 5.21
C ALA A 104 10.87 -2.26 4.25
N ARG A 105 10.85 -1.03 4.77
CA ARG A 105 11.44 0.16 4.14
C ARG A 105 12.94 0.27 4.51
N PRO A 106 13.74 1.09 3.81
CA PRO A 106 15.16 1.25 4.15
C PRO A 106 15.40 1.81 5.56
N VAL A 107 16.42 1.31 6.27
CA VAL A 107 16.87 1.87 7.56
C VAL A 107 17.79 3.09 7.42
N GLN A 108 18.38 3.32 6.25
CA GLN A 108 19.35 4.40 6.07
C GLN A 108 18.70 5.78 6.25
N GLU A 109 19.31 6.65 7.07
CA GLU A 109 18.76 7.96 7.47
C GLU A 109 18.41 8.88 6.29
N HIS A 110 19.24 8.88 5.23
CA HIS A 110 18.99 9.69 4.03
C HIS A 110 17.91 9.13 3.10
N LEU A 111 17.35 7.96 3.41
CA LEU A 111 16.27 7.30 2.67
C LEU A 111 14.95 7.31 3.45
N GLN A 112 14.89 8.05 4.55
CA GLN A 112 13.70 8.14 5.39
C GLN A 112 12.67 9.09 4.79
N PHE A 113 11.41 8.69 4.89
CA PHE A 113 10.27 9.49 4.46
C PHE A 113 9.99 10.64 5.43
N ASN A 114 9.68 11.83 4.88
CA ASN A 114 9.27 12.98 5.67
C ASN A 114 7.73 13.17 5.69
N ALA A 115 7.08 12.65 6.74
CA ALA A 115 5.63 12.75 6.94
C ALA A 115 5.09 14.19 7.03
N THR A 116 5.93 15.17 7.36
CA THR A 116 5.49 16.58 7.47
C THR A 116 5.10 17.21 6.13
N ARG A 117 5.43 16.56 5.00
CA ARG A 117 5.04 17.01 3.66
C ARG A 117 3.71 16.42 3.17
N LEU A 118 3.05 15.56 3.96
CA LEU A 118 1.73 15.03 3.58
C LEU A 118 0.70 16.17 3.47
N PRO A 119 -0.14 16.20 2.42
CA PRO A 119 -1.18 17.21 2.25
C PRO A 119 -2.32 16.98 3.25
N GLU A 120 -3.19 17.99 3.41
CA GLU A 120 -4.40 17.84 4.24
C GLU A 120 -5.36 16.78 3.67
N ASN A 121 -5.47 16.73 2.34
CA ASN A 121 -6.34 15.80 1.64
C ASN A 121 -5.62 14.47 1.36
N PHE A 122 -5.39 13.71 2.42
CA PHE A 122 -4.62 12.47 2.40
C PHE A 122 -5.46 11.27 2.86
N LEU A 123 -5.30 10.14 2.15
CA LEU A 123 -5.82 8.84 2.55
C LEU A 123 -4.75 7.76 2.28
N ALA A 124 -4.68 6.76 3.15
CA ALA A 124 -3.84 5.60 2.90
C ALA A 124 -4.51 4.29 3.30
N HIS A 125 -4.29 3.26 2.49
CA HIS A 125 -4.62 1.87 2.81
C HIS A 125 -3.34 1.08 2.99
N ILE A 126 -3.25 0.36 4.11
CA ILE A 126 -2.21 -0.60 4.39
C ILE A 126 -2.88 -1.95 4.57
N ALA A 127 -2.88 -2.75 3.52
CA ALA A 127 -3.54 -4.05 3.52
C ALA A 127 -2.56 -5.16 3.86
N ILE A 128 -2.91 -5.98 4.83
CA ILE A 128 -2.20 -7.21 5.23
C ILE A 128 -3.14 -8.40 5.05
N SER A 129 -2.56 -9.58 4.83
CA SER A 129 -3.31 -10.82 4.66
C SER A 129 -3.14 -11.72 5.89
N GLU A 130 -4.23 -12.33 6.37
CA GLU A 130 -4.19 -13.16 7.59
C GLU A 130 -3.24 -14.36 7.49
N ASP A 131 -3.20 -15.04 6.34
CA ASP A 131 -2.33 -16.20 6.12
C ASP A 131 -1.05 -15.81 5.32
N ASP A 132 -0.57 -14.58 5.47
CA ASP A 132 0.72 -14.18 4.90
C ASP A 132 1.89 -14.86 5.62
N MET A 133 2.62 -15.71 4.89
CA MET A 133 3.79 -16.43 5.40
C MET A 133 5.12 -15.87 4.85
N SER A 134 5.07 -14.79 4.07
CA SER A 134 6.23 -14.20 3.40
C SER A 134 6.75 -12.96 4.11
N VAL A 135 5.86 -12.15 4.68
CA VAL A 135 6.21 -10.90 5.37
C VAL A 135 5.49 -10.83 6.71
N ASN A 136 6.12 -10.19 7.70
CA ASN A 136 5.51 -10.01 9.01
C ASN A 136 4.51 -8.84 9.00
N GLU A 137 3.34 -9.04 9.61
CA GLU A 137 2.27 -8.03 9.75
C GLU A 137 2.74 -6.71 10.39
N CYS A 138 3.74 -6.76 11.27
CA CYS A 138 4.26 -5.58 11.95
C CYS A 138 4.88 -4.54 11.02
N PHE A 139 5.36 -4.92 9.81
CA PHE A 139 5.77 -3.94 8.81
C PHE A 139 4.64 -2.98 8.46
N GLY A 140 3.44 -3.53 8.17
CA GLY A 140 2.27 -2.72 7.87
C GLY A 140 1.82 -1.85 9.04
N VAL A 141 1.91 -2.35 10.27
CA VAL A 141 1.57 -1.59 11.47
C VAL A 141 2.51 -0.38 11.65
N HIS A 142 3.82 -0.55 11.46
CA HIS A 142 4.76 0.56 11.50
C HIS A 142 4.57 1.54 10.34
N HIS A 143 4.24 1.05 9.13
CA HIS A 143 3.93 1.91 7.99
C HIS A 143 2.65 2.73 8.20
N GLN A 144 1.63 2.17 8.85
CA GLN A 144 0.47 2.95 9.28
C GLN A 144 0.90 4.05 10.25
N ASN A 145 1.69 3.69 11.27
CA ASN A 145 2.09 4.64 12.32
C ASN A 145 2.88 5.85 11.78
N ILE A 146 3.76 5.65 10.79
CA ILE A 146 4.51 6.76 10.17
C ILE A 146 3.66 7.60 9.20
N LEU A 147 2.67 6.99 8.54
CA LEU A 147 1.73 7.72 7.67
C LEU A 147 0.71 8.53 8.48
N GLY A 148 0.38 8.08 9.71
CA GLY A 148 -0.40 8.85 10.68
C GLY A 148 -1.88 8.99 10.31
N ASP A 149 -2.44 10.16 10.58
CA ASP A 149 -3.86 10.43 10.35
C ASP A 149 -4.24 10.27 8.87
N GLY A 150 -5.34 9.58 8.60
CA GLY A 150 -5.76 9.22 7.24
C GLY A 150 -5.29 7.84 6.78
N ALA A 151 -4.40 7.19 7.52
CA ALA A 151 -3.95 5.83 7.24
C ALA A 151 -4.83 4.76 7.91
N LEU A 152 -5.35 3.84 7.12
CA LEU A 152 -6.19 2.71 7.56
C LEU A 152 -5.44 1.38 7.33
N LEU A 153 -5.16 0.65 8.42
CA LEU A 153 -4.72 -0.74 8.33
C LEU A 153 -5.94 -1.62 8.06
N ILE A 154 -5.83 -2.51 7.09
CA ILE A 154 -6.87 -3.44 6.67
C ILE A 154 -6.30 -4.86 6.71
N GLU A 155 -6.89 -5.75 7.51
CA GLU A 155 -6.55 -7.19 7.50
C GLU A 155 -7.60 -7.93 6.67
N VAL A 156 -7.14 -8.56 5.58
CA VAL A 156 -7.96 -9.43 4.73
C VAL A 156 -8.01 -10.82 5.38
N PRO A 157 -9.18 -11.28 5.86
CA PRO A 157 -9.31 -12.61 6.46
C PRO A 157 -9.30 -13.72 5.42
N SER A 158 -8.88 -14.92 5.84
CA SER A 158 -9.14 -16.14 5.10
C SER A 158 -10.47 -16.76 5.53
N ASP A 159 -11.39 -16.95 4.60
CA ASP A 159 -12.65 -17.65 4.86
C ASP A 159 -12.62 -19.08 4.32
N ARG A 160 -12.74 -20.03 5.24
CA ARG A 160 -12.66 -21.48 4.98
C ARG A 160 -14.01 -22.18 4.99
N HIS A 161 -15.12 -21.43 5.01
CA HIS A 161 -16.49 -21.97 5.05
C HIS A 161 -16.84 -22.75 3.77
N GLY A 162 -16.62 -22.15 2.59
CA GLY A 162 -17.03 -22.71 1.30
C GLY A 162 -15.90 -23.36 0.48
N PHE A 163 -16.24 -23.74 -0.75
CA PHE A 163 -15.29 -24.24 -1.76
C PHE A 163 -15.45 -23.48 -3.10
N PRO A 164 -14.36 -22.98 -3.71
CA PRO A 164 -12.99 -23.00 -3.19
C PRO A 164 -12.86 -22.14 -1.92
N ARG A 165 -11.90 -22.47 -1.05
CA ARG A 165 -11.64 -21.67 0.15
C ARG A 165 -11.01 -20.34 -0.27
N LEU A 166 -11.40 -19.26 0.40
CA LEU A 166 -10.78 -17.96 0.21
C LEU A 166 -9.58 -17.88 1.16
N VAL A 167 -8.37 -17.88 0.61
CA VAL A 167 -7.13 -17.87 1.39
C VAL A 167 -6.39 -16.57 1.12
N ALA A 168 -6.38 -15.68 2.12
CA ALA A 168 -5.64 -14.43 2.10
C ALA A 168 -4.15 -14.71 2.32
N SER A 169 -3.43 -14.95 1.23
CA SER A 169 -1.97 -15.14 1.25
C SER A 169 -1.23 -13.85 0.85
N HIS A 170 0.11 -13.89 0.88
CA HIS A 170 0.97 -12.80 0.39
C HIS A 170 0.66 -12.41 -1.07
N TYR A 171 0.31 -13.40 -1.87
CA TYR A 171 -0.05 -13.24 -3.27
C TYR A 171 -1.55 -13.43 -3.39
N LEU A 172 -2.24 -12.37 -3.79
CA LEU A 172 -3.60 -12.52 -4.31
C LEU A 172 -3.52 -13.38 -5.56
N GLN A 173 -4.38 -14.39 -5.67
CA GLN A 173 -4.37 -15.28 -6.80
C GLN A 173 -4.85 -14.51 -8.04
N ALA A 174 -3.92 -14.14 -8.91
CA ALA A 174 -4.23 -13.72 -10.27
C ALA A 174 -4.56 -14.96 -11.11
N THR A 175 -5.68 -15.62 -10.81
CA THR A 175 -6.15 -16.81 -11.54
C THR A 175 -7.12 -16.43 -12.64
N GLU A 176 -7.20 -17.27 -13.67
CA GLU A 176 -8.18 -17.15 -14.75
C GLU A 176 -9.62 -17.39 -14.25
N ALA A 177 -9.77 -18.06 -13.10
CA ALA A 177 -11.02 -18.10 -12.35
C ALA A 177 -11.10 -16.87 -11.45
N HIS A 178 -12.22 -16.15 -11.53
CA HIS A 178 -12.54 -15.02 -10.65
C HIS A 178 -12.42 -15.46 -9.19
N ASP A 179 -11.51 -14.83 -8.44
CA ASP A 179 -11.36 -15.05 -7.01
C ASP A 179 -12.12 -13.95 -6.27
N ASP A 180 -13.25 -14.32 -5.67
CA ASP A 180 -14.11 -13.40 -4.92
C ASP A 180 -13.31 -12.68 -3.81
N LEU A 181 -12.27 -13.31 -3.25
CA LEU A 181 -11.39 -12.67 -2.28
C LEU A 181 -10.64 -11.48 -2.89
N ALA A 182 -10.10 -11.64 -4.10
CA ALA A 182 -9.40 -10.57 -4.79
C ALA A 182 -10.37 -9.45 -5.22
N ASP A 183 -11.60 -9.79 -5.58
CA ASP A 183 -12.60 -8.79 -5.99
C ASP A 183 -12.97 -7.86 -4.87
N TRP A 184 -13.36 -8.44 -3.74
CA TRP A 184 -13.82 -7.68 -2.58
C TRP A 184 -12.68 -7.13 -1.74
N GLY A 185 -11.62 -7.91 -1.60
CA GLY A 185 -10.44 -7.62 -0.78
C GLY A 185 -9.38 -6.79 -1.48
N PHE A 186 -9.45 -6.56 -2.80
CA PHE A 186 -8.46 -5.73 -3.50
C PHE A 186 -9.05 -4.89 -4.63
N TYR A 187 -9.62 -5.50 -5.68
CA TYR A 187 -10.02 -4.77 -6.88
C TYR A 187 -11.06 -3.69 -6.62
N ARG A 188 -12.06 -3.94 -5.75
CA ARG A 188 -13.04 -2.93 -5.34
C ARG A 188 -12.39 -1.73 -4.66
N ARG A 189 -11.39 -1.95 -3.79
CA ARG A 189 -10.65 -0.86 -3.14
C ARG A 189 -9.90 -0.05 -4.18
N VAL A 190 -9.12 -0.70 -5.04
CA VAL A 190 -8.35 -0.03 -6.12
C VAL A 190 -9.24 0.79 -7.05
N VAL A 191 -10.44 0.31 -7.36
CA VAL A 191 -11.43 1.08 -8.15
C VAL A 191 -11.88 2.32 -7.39
N SER A 192 -12.19 2.19 -6.11
CA SER A 192 -12.65 3.30 -5.27
C SER A 192 -11.55 4.35 -5.07
N GLN A 193 -10.29 3.90 -4.86
CA GLN A 193 -9.10 4.75 -4.76
C GLN A 193 -8.92 5.60 -6.02
N ALA A 194 -9.00 4.95 -7.20
CA ALA A 194 -8.90 5.65 -8.48
C ALA A 194 -10.01 6.68 -8.68
N ASN A 195 -11.26 6.29 -8.37
CA ASN A 195 -12.41 7.16 -8.58
C ASN A 195 -12.40 8.35 -7.62
N TRP A 196 -11.94 8.15 -6.38
CA TRP A 196 -11.74 9.23 -5.42
C TRP A 196 -10.72 10.24 -5.93
N LEU A 197 -9.58 9.77 -6.42
CA LEU A 197 -8.52 10.64 -6.96
C LEU A 197 -9.01 11.44 -8.17
N VAL A 198 -9.67 10.77 -9.12
CA VAL A 198 -10.21 11.42 -10.32
C VAL A 198 -11.35 12.38 -9.99
N ALA A 199 -12.25 12.04 -9.07
CA ALA A 199 -13.30 12.94 -8.63
C ALA A 199 -12.73 14.20 -7.95
N SER A 200 -11.66 14.03 -7.17
CA SER A 200 -10.92 15.14 -6.57
C SER A 200 -10.33 16.05 -7.66
N ALA A 201 -9.67 15.49 -8.67
CA ALA A 201 -9.09 16.24 -9.80
C ALA A 201 -10.13 16.99 -10.64
N LEU A 202 -11.34 16.44 -10.75
CA LEU A 202 -12.45 17.07 -11.47
C LEU A 202 -13.27 18.05 -10.61
N ASN A 203 -12.90 18.21 -9.33
CA ASN A 203 -13.67 18.98 -8.34
C ASN A 203 -15.15 18.54 -8.25
N ASP A 204 -15.42 17.24 -8.48
CA ASP A 204 -16.73 16.63 -8.32
C ASP A 204 -16.91 16.21 -6.86
N THR A 205 -17.31 17.16 -6.03
CA THR A 205 -17.45 16.98 -4.57
C THR A 205 -18.46 15.92 -4.17
N VAL A 206 -19.49 15.67 -5.00
CA VAL A 206 -20.50 14.63 -4.74
C VAL A 206 -19.89 13.24 -4.94
N SER A 207 -19.18 13.04 -6.05
CA SER A 207 -18.50 11.77 -6.30
C SER A 207 -17.33 11.56 -5.35
N GLU A 208 -16.52 12.59 -5.09
CA GLU A 208 -15.39 12.52 -4.16
C GLU A 208 -15.86 12.06 -2.79
N SER A 209 -16.90 12.71 -2.24
CA SER A 209 -17.42 12.37 -0.91
C SER A 209 -17.94 10.94 -0.86
N LYS A 210 -18.65 10.50 -1.91
CA LYS A 210 -19.11 9.12 -2.03
C LYS A 210 -17.93 8.14 -1.99
N TRP A 211 -16.91 8.34 -2.83
CA TRP A 211 -15.77 7.41 -2.90
C TRP A 211 -14.92 7.46 -1.64
N ARG A 212 -14.80 8.62 -0.99
CA ARG A 212 -14.16 8.73 0.33
C ARG A 212 -14.84 7.85 1.37
N THR A 213 -16.18 7.83 1.41
CA THR A 213 -16.92 6.96 2.34
C THR A 213 -16.64 5.47 2.11
N GLU A 214 -16.40 5.07 0.86
CA GLU A 214 -16.00 3.70 0.49
C GLU A 214 -14.53 3.37 0.85
N LEU A 215 -13.73 4.36 1.22
CA LEU A 215 -12.30 4.24 1.51
C LEU A 215 -11.96 4.40 3.01
N ILE A 216 -12.93 4.80 3.83
CA ILE A 216 -12.78 4.84 5.29
C ILE A 216 -13.44 3.62 5.92
N ASP A 217 -13.24 3.45 7.22
CA ASP A 217 -13.88 2.40 7.98
C ASP A 217 -15.42 2.49 7.89
N SER A 218 -16.02 1.59 7.10
CA SER A 218 -17.46 1.56 6.82
C SER A 218 -17.94 0.13 6.55
N GLU A 219 -19.24 -0.11 6.70
CA GLU A 219 -19.85 -1.41 6.35
C GLU A 219 -19.58 -1.79 4.90
N ASN A 220 -19.65 -0.82 3.97
CA ASN A 220 -19.38 -1.05 2.56
C ASN A 220 -17.93 -1.46 2.32
N LEU A 221 -16.95 -0.78 2.94
CA LEU A 221 -15.55 -1.19 2.83
C LEU A 221 -15.34 -2.61 3.38
N ARG A 222 -15.99 -2.95 4.49
CA ARG A 222 -15.80 -4.24 5.16
C ARG A 222 -16.50 -5.42 4.49
N TYR A 223 -17.55 -5.19 3.70
CA TYR A 223 -18.32 -6.24 3.06
C TYR A 223 -17.46 -7.08 2.07
N MET A 224 -17.52 -8.40 2.19
CA MET A 224 -16.72 -9.35 1.39
C MET A 224 -17.55 -10.30 0.51
N GLY A 225 -18.85 -10.04 0.37
CA GLY A 225 -19.74 -10.90 -0.39
C GLY A 225 -20.43 -11.98 0.47
N GLU A 226 -21.07 -12.91 -0.22
CA GLU A 226 -21.75 -14.06 0.37
C GLU A 226 -21.31 -15.34 -0.36
N TRP A 227 -21.17 -16.42 0.40
CA TRP A 227 -21.01 -17.76 -0.13
C TRP A 227 -22.26 -18.21 -0.89
N SER A 228 -22.12 -19.23 -1.74
CA SER A 228 -23.23 -19.74 -2.57
C SER A 228 -24.45 -20.24 -1.77
N ASP A 229 -24.28 -20.53 -0.48
CA ASP A 229 -25.36 -20.93 0.44
C ASP A 229 -26.00 -19.74 1.18
N GLY A 230 -25.60 -18.51 0.86
CA GLY A 230 -26.11 -17.27 1.43
C GLY A 230 -25.46 -16.87 2.76
N LYS A 231 -24.42 -17.57 3.21
CA LYS A 231 -23.66 -17.14 4.39
C LYS A 231 -22.71 -16.00 4.01
N GLU A 232 -22.69 -14.94 4.79
CA GLU A 232 -21.73 -13.85 4.61
C GLU A 232 -20.29 -14.36 4.70
N VAL A 233 -19.44 -13.87 3.79
CA VAL A 233 -17.99 -14.05 3.84
C VAL A 233 -17.43 -13.22 4.99
N GLU A 234 -16.39 -13.71 5.67
CA GLU A 234 -15.72 -12.96 6.73
C GLU A 234 -15.34 -11.54 6.27
N PRO A 235 -15.76 -10.49 6.99
CA PRO A 235 -15.56 -9.10 6.55
C PRO A 235 -14.11 -8.64 6.73
N LEU A 236 -13.70 -7.63 5.97
CA LEU A 236 -12.41 -6.97 6.22
C LEU A 236 -12.38 -6.41 7.64
N ARG A 237 -11.26 -6.60 8.31
CA ARG A 237 -11.00 -6.02 9.62
C ARG A 237 -10.17 -4.75 9.44
N THR A 238 -10.47 -3.70 10.18
CA THR A 238 -9.85 -2.39 9.99
C THR A 238 -9.44 -1.74 11.30
N TRP A 239 -8.35 -0.98 11.27
CA TRP A 239 -7.83 -0.26 12.41
C TRP A 239 -7.37 1.12 12.00
N ASN A 240 -7.82 2.18 12.69
CA ASN A 240 -7.27 3.52 12.55
C ASN A 240 -5.97 3.71 13.36
N ASN A 241 -5.74 2.82 14.34
CA ASN A 241 -4.55 2.83 15.18
C ASN A 241 -4.22 1.38 15.59
N ALA A 242 -3.58 0.64 14.69
CA ALA A 242 -3.29 -0.77 14.90
C ALA A 242 -2.29 -0.98 16.05
N MET A 243 -1.27 -0.14 16.16
CA MET A 243 -0.21 -0.26 17.17
C MET A 243 -0.73 -0.21 18.61
N ASN A 244 -1.88 0.44 18.86
CA ASN A 244 -2.51 0.49 20.18
C ASN A 244 -3.70 -0.48 20.34
N SER A 245 -3.83 -1.47 19.45
CA SER A 245 -4.90 -2.47 19.49
C SER A 245 -4.45 -3.78 20.13
N ASP A 246 -5.39 -4.57 20.64
CA ASP A 246 -5.10 -5.89 21.20
C ASP A 246 -4.49 -6.86 20.17
N ARG A 247 -4.83 -6.72 18.88
CA ARG A 247 -4.37 -7.60 17.79
C ARG A 247 -2.91 -7.32 17.41
N PHE A 248 -2.52 -6.05 17.37
CA PHE A 248 -1.22 -5.61 16.83
C PHE A 248 -0.34 -4.86 17.84
N GLY A 249 -0.74 -4.77 19.12
CA GLY A 249 0.05 -4.11 20.16
C GLY A 249 1.44 -4.73 20.37
N HIS A 250 1.59 -6.02 20.05
CA HIS A 250 2.87 -6.71 20.07
C HIS A 250 3.89 -6.16 19.05
N CYS A 251 3.43 -5.44 18.02
CA CYS A 251 4.31 -4.84 17.01
C CYS A 251 5.11 -3.65 17.54
N ALA A 252 4.72 -3.04 18.67
CA ALA A 252 5.46 -1.92 19.24
C ALA A 252 6.89 -2.28 19.68
N ASP A 253 7.09 -3.54 20.10
CA ASP A 253 8.38 -4.07 20.56
C ASP A 253 8.92 -5.16 19.61
N TRP A 254 8.36 -5.28 18.40
CA TRP A 254 8.72 -6.33 17.47
C TRP A 254 10.06 -6.03 16.78
N THR A 255 10.94 -7.03 16.77
CA THR A 255 12.18 -7.03 15.98
C THR A 255 12.27 -8.34 15.20
N GLY A 256 12.63 -8.27 13.93
CA GLY A 256 12.91 -9.42 13.09
C GLY A 256 14.33 -9.99 13.31
N PRO A 257 14.63 -11.11 12.64
CA PRO A 257 15.94 -11.76 12.68
C PRO A 257 17.06 -10.92 12.07
#